data_AF-A0A528N7M1-F1
#
_entry.id   AF-A0A528N7M1-F1
#
_cell.length_a   1.000
_cell.length_b   1.000
_cell.length_c   1.000
_cell.angle_alpha   90.00
_cell.angle_beta   90.00
_cell.angle_gamma   90.00
#
_symmetry.space_group_name_H-M   'P 1'
#
loop_
_entity.id
_entity.type
_entity.pdbx_description
1 polymer ?
#
loop_
_entity_poly.entity_id
_entity_poly.type
_entity_poly.pdbx_seq_one_letter_code
_entity_poly.pdbx_strand_id
1 'polypeptide(L)'
;PLSEVSGVPGTRGAAVGTGEGVQVHALRLPSYILSCEALFGLPDERLTIRHDAGSSAAPYVAGTLLAIRRVQEITGLVRGLDALMD
;
A
#
# COMPACT_ATOMS: atom_id res chain seq x y z
N PRO A 1 0.65 8.89 -21.40
CA PRO A 1 -0.10 8.17 -20.34
C PRO A 1 0.52 6.85 -19.90
N LEU A 2 0.69 5.85 -20.79
CA LEU A 2 1.43 4.61 -20.48
C LEU A 2 2.94 4.85 -20.30
N SER A 3 3.47 5.81 -21.05
CA SER A 3 4.87 6.27 -21.01
C SER A 3 5.29 6.95 -19.70
N GLU A 4 4.33 7.26 -18.82
CA GLU A 4 4.55 7.95 -17.54
C GLU A 4 4.40 7.01 -16.33
N VAL A 5 4.06 5.74 -16.59
CA VAL A 5 3.88 4.74 -15.53
C VAL A 5 5.25 4.23 -15.07
N SER A 6 5.58 4.47 -13.80
CA SER A 6 6.78 3.91 -13.18
C SER A 6 6.57 2.42 -12.87
N GLY A 7 7.48 1.56 -13.33
CA GLY A 7 7.41 0.10 -13.19
C GLY A 7 7.77 -0.61 -14.49
N VAL A 8 7.82 -1.94 -14.48
CA VAL A 8 8.12 -2.72 -15.69
C VAL A 8 6.87 -2.78 -16.58
N PRO A 9 6.92 -2.28 -17.83
CA PRO A 9 5.75 -2.30 -18.71
C PRO A 9 5.24 -3.72 -18.97
N GLY A 10 3.92 -3.92 -18.87
CA GLY A 10 3.28 -5.21 -19.17
C GLY A 10 3.35 -6.26 -18.05
N THR A 11 4.01 -5.98 -16.92
CA THR A 11 4.12 -6.98 -15.86
C THR A 11 2.89 -7.03 -14.96
N ARG A 12 2.26 -8.20 -14.87
CA ARG A 12 1.30 -8.55 -13.80
C ARG A 12 2.00 -8.88 -12.47
N GLY A 13 3.33 -8.96 -12.49
CA GLY A 13 4.17 -8.85 -11.32
C GLY A 13 5.64 -8.69 -11.68
N ALA A 14 6.41 -8.04 -10.80
CA ALA A 14 7.83 -7.75 -10.98
C ALA A 14 8.56 -7.78 -9.63
N ALA A 15 9.87 -8.04 -9.68
CA ALA A 15 10.74 -7.83 -8.53
C ALA A 15 10.93 -6.32 -8.32
N VAL A 16 10.58 -5.82 -7.14
CA VAL A 16 10.70 -4.41 -6.75
C VAL A 16 11.67 -4.28 -5.59
N GLY A 17 12.54 -3.26 -5.63
CA GLY A 17 13.56 -3.00 -4.60
C GLY A 17 14.98 -3.30 -5.10
N THR A 18 15.96 -3.15 -4.21
CA THR A 18 17.36 -3.48 -4.47
C THR A 18 17.71 -4.87 -3.92
N GLY A 19 18.75 -5.51 -4.45
CA GLY A 19 19.14 -6.87 -4.04
C GLY A 19 18.24 -7.95 -4.65
N GLU A 20 17.80 -8.92 -3.84
CA GLU A 20 16.93 -10.02 -4.30
C GLU A 20 15.53 -9.55 -4.73
N GLY A 21 15.11 -8.36 -4.26
CA GLY A 21 13.82 -7.75 -4.59
C GLY A 21 12.62 -8.49 -3.99
N VAL A 22 11.49 -7.79 -3.90
CA VAL A 22 10.21 -8.37 -3.46
C VAL A 22 9.34 -8.60 -4.68
N GLN A 23 8.79 -9.80 -4.83
CA GLN A 23 7.82 -10.08 -5.88
C GLN A 23 6.51 -9.36 -5.57
N VAL A 24 6.12 -8.43 -6.43
CA VAL A 24 4.85 -7.70 -6.34
C VAL A 24 3.95 -8.16 -7.45
N HIS A 25 2.74 -8.62 -7.13
CA HIS A 25 1.73 -9.03 -8.11
C HIS A 25 0.53 -8.08 -8.08
N ALA A 26 0.08 -7.65 -9.25
CA ALA A 26 -1.05 -6.73 -9.41
C ALA A 26 -2.23 -7.44 -10.07
N LEU A 27 -3.24 -7.77 -9.27
CA LEU A 27 -4.44 -8.44 -9.74
C LEU A 27 -5.52 -7.43 -10.15
N ARG A 28 -6.36 -7.82 -11.13
CA ARG A 28 -7.56 -7.10 -11.55
C ARG A 28 -8.68 -8.11 -11.66
N LEU A 29 -9.50 -8.21 -10.63
CA LEU A 29 -10.56 -9.20 -10.51
C LEU A 29 -11.89 -8.52 -10.16
N PRO A 30 -13.01 -8.98 -10.73
CA PRO A 30 -14.34 -8.57 -10.27
C PRO A 30 -14.51 -8.84 -8.77
N SER A 31 -15.37 -8.06 -8.12
CA SER A 31 -15.68 -8.13 -6.67
C SER A 31 -14.61 -7.62 -5.71
N TYR A 32 -13.42 -7.27 -6.18
CA TYR A 32 -12.39 -6.59 -5.37
C TYR A 32 -12.51 -5.08 -5.52
N ILE A 33 -12.48 -4.35 -4.40
CA ILE A 33 -12.41 -2.89 -4.38
C ILE A 33 -10.94 -2.47 -4.28
N LEU A 34 -10.35 -2.66 -3.10
CA LEU A 34 -8.93 -2.52 -2.85
C LEU A 34 -8.53 -3.62 -1.87
N SER A 35 -7.50 -4.37 -2.23
CA SER A 35 -6.92 -5.42 -1.40
C SER A 35 -5.41 -5.39 -1.53
N CYS A 36 -4.71 -5.59 -0.42
CA CYS A 36 -3.26 -5.71 -0.36
C CYS A 36 -2.91 -6.85 0.60
N GLU A 37 -2.00 -7.72 0.17
CA GLU A 37 -1.56 -8.85 0.95
C GLU A 37 -0.03 -8.94 0.89
N ALA A 38 0.60 -9.03 2.06
CA ALA A 38 2.01 -9.33 2.22
C ALA A 38 2.15 -10.74 2.79
N LEU A 39 2.92 -11.58 2.11
CA LEU A 39 3.16 -12.97 2.46
C LEU A 39 4.63 -13.13 2.85
N PHE A 40 4.87 -13.70 4.02
CA PHE A 40 6.19 -14.07 4.52
C PHE A 40 6.19 -15.56 4.84
N GLY A 41 7.30 -16.24 4.56
CA GLY A 41 7.41 -17.68 4.79
C GLY A 41 8.81 -18.08 5.23
N LEU A 42 8.85 -19.07 6.11
CA LEU A 42 10.05 -19.79 6.57
C LEU A 42 9.73 -21.30 6.55
N PRO A 43 10.73 -22.20 6.75
CA PRO A 43 10.44 -23.63 6.87
C PRO A 43 9.35 -23.88 7.90
N ASP A 44 8.30 -24.60 7.50
CA ASP A 44 7.15 -24.98 8.32
C ASP A 44 6.30 -23.83 8.90
N GLU A 45 6.48 -22.58 8.45
CA GLU A 45 5.64 -21.46 8.89
C GLU A 45 5.36 -20.40 7.80
N ARG A 46 4.23 -19.69 7.97
CA ARG A 46 3.80 -18.62 7.07
C ARG A 46 3.05 -17.54 7.84
N LEU A 47 3.40 -16.28 7.58
CA LEU A 47 2.67 -15.09 8.03
C LEU A 47 2.00 -14.41 6.83
N THR A 48 0.71 -14.10 6.98
CA THR A 48 -0.07 -13.34 6.00
C THR A 48 -0.60 -12.08 6.67
N ILE A 49 -0.23 -10.92 6.14
CA ILE A 49 -0.78 -9.62 6.53
C ILE A 49 -1.65 -9.14 5.37
N ARG A 50 -2.95 -9.02 5.60
CA ARG A 50 -3.93 -8.69 4.55
C ARG A 50 -4.84 -7.55 4.96
N HIS A 51 -5.02 -6.60 4.04
CA HIS A 51 -6.00 -5.53 4.16
C HIS A 51 -6.97 -5.62 2.99
N ASP A 52 -8.26 -5.78 3.29
CA ASP A 52 -9.35 -5.64 2.33
C ASP A 52 -10.17 -4.39 2.69
N ALA A 53 -10.27 -3.45 1.75
CA ALA A 53 -11.09 -2.28 1.92
C ALA A 53 -12.56 -2.60 1.65
N GLY A 54 -13.44 -2.05 2.50
CA GLY A 54 -14.88 -2.03 2.25
C GLY A 54 -15.28 -1.05 1.14
N SER A 55 -16.57 -1.01 0.82
CA SER A 55 -17.16 -0.09 -0.16
C SER A 55 -17.26 1.36 0.28
N SER A 56 -17.04 1.64 1.56
CA SER A 56 -17.10 2.99 2.11
C SER A 56 -15.76 3.70 2.06
N ALA A 57 -15.79 4.99 1.74
CA ALA A 57 -14.62 5.87 1.82
C ALA A 57 -14.29 6.34 3.25
N ALA A 58 -15.10 5.97 4.25
CA ALA A 58 -14.97 6.45 5.63
C ALA A 58 -13.56 6.31 6.24
N PRO A 59 -12.81 5.19 6.06
CA PRO A 59 -11.46 5.07 6.63
C PRO A 59 -10.49 6.11 6.06
N TYR A 60 -10.60 6.42 4.78
CA TYR A 60 -9.73 7.41 4.12
C TYR A 60 -10.06 8.84 4.58
N VAL A 61 -11.34 9.15 4.77
CA VAL A 61 -11.78 10.43 5.34
C VAL A 61 -11.28 10.56 6.78
N ALA A 62 -11.39 9.51 7.59
CA ALA A 62 -10.89 9.51 8.97
C ALA A 62 -9.38 9.78 9.03
N GLY A 63 -8.58 9.11 8.19
CA GLY A 63 -7.14 9.35 8.09
C GLY A 63 -6.81 10.77 7.59
N THR A 64 -7.57 11.29 6.63
CA THR A 64 -7.41 12.67 6.15
C THR A 64 -7.68 13.69 7.26
N LEU A 65 -8.74 13.50 8.04
CA LEU A 65 -9.06 14.37 9.16
C LEU A 65 -8.00 14.28 10.28
N LEU A 66 -7.39 13.11 10.50
CA LEU A 66 -6.24 12.98 11.40
C LEU A 66 -5.06 13.83 10.91
N ALA A 67 -4.71 13.72 9.63
CA ALA A 67 -3.62 14.51 9.04
C ALA A 67 -3.89 16.02 9.15
N ILE A 68 -5.11 16.48 8.86
CA ILE A 68 -5.52 17.89 8.99
C ILE A 68 -5.34 18.40 10.43
N ARG A 69 -5.68 17.59 11.43
CA ARG A 69 -5.50 18.00 12.83
C ARG A 69 -4.03 18.09 13.24
N ARG A 70 -3.17 17.19 12.75
CA ARG A 70 -1.75 17.14 13.12
C ARG A 70 -0.87 18.10 12.31
N VAL A 71 -1.26 18.48 11.09
CA VAL A 71 -0.41 19.29 10.20
C VAL A 71 -0.05 20.67 10.78
N GLN A 72 -0.87 21.23 11.66
CA GLN A 72 -0.60 22.54 12.30
C GLN A 72 0.65 22.53 13.18
N GLU A 73 1.08 21.35 13.63
CA GLU A 73 2.23 21.16 14.52
C GLU A 73 3.51 20.78 13.76
N ILE A 74 3.43 20.62 12.44
CA ILE A 74 4.50 20.04 11.62
C ILE A 74 5.14 21.12 10.75
N THR A 75 6.48 21.19 10.80
CA THR A 75 7.27 21.99 9.87
C THR A 75 7.95 21.06 8.87
N GLY A 76 7.78 21.32 7.57
CA GLY A 76 8.39 20.54 6.50
C GLY A 76 7.43 19.49 5.89
N LEU A 77 8.00 18.45 5.28
CA LEU A 77 7.26 17.40 4.59
C LEU A 77 7.27 16.09 5.40
N VAL A 78 6.08 15.57 5.69
CA VAL A 78 5.90 14.23 6.23
C VAL A 78 5.30 13.34 5.15
N ARG A 79 5.85 12.13 4.99
CA ARG A 79 5.38 11.10 4.05
C ARG A 79 4.92 9.89 4.85
N GLY A 80 3.72 9.40 4.53
CA GLY A 80 3.08 8.30 5.27
C GLY A 80 2.20 8.81 6.41
N LEU A 81 1.03 8.19 6.58
CA LEU A 81 0.10 8.54 7.67
C LEU A 81 0.54 7.89 9.00
N ASP A 82 1.32 6.82 8.93
CA ASP A 82 1.92 6.11 10.06
C ASP A 82 2.76 7.04 10.96
N ALA A 83 3.47 8.01 10.37
CA ALA A 83 4.22 9.01 11.11
C ALA A 83 3.35 9.95 11.97
N LEU A 84 2.03 9.96 11.76
CA LEU A 84 1.05 10.77 12.50
C LEU A 84 0.17 9.92 13.44
N MET A 85 0.33 8.60 13.41
CA MET A 85 -0.36 7.67 14.29
C MET A 85 0.49 7.44 15.55
N ASP A 86 -0.18 7.12 16.65
CA ASP A 86 0.48 6.82 17.92
C ASP A 86 0.92 5.34 17.97
#